data_AF-A0A9D8G261-F1
#
_entry.id   AF-A0A9D8G261-F1
#
_cell.length_a   1.000
_cell.length_b   1.000
_cell.length_c   1.000
_cell.angle_alpha   90.00
_cell.angle_beta   90.00
_cell.angle_gamma   90.00
#
_symmetry.space_group_name_H-M   'P 1'
#
loop_
_entity.id
_entity.type
_entity.pdbx_description
1 polymer ?
#
loop_
_entity_poly.entity_id
_entity_poly.type
_entity_poly.pdbx_seq_one_letter_code
_entity_poly.pdbx_strand_id
1 'polypeptide(L)'
;MKTPPDHYLALVKKGQDIYTLKSISTLLGWDQETYMPQKGLGLRSLQKQYLESLIHKEVTSESLQDLLSPLIHLETGKLTHVEGLSLEQQGAIKLWHK
;
A
#
# COMPACT_ATOMS: atom_id res chain seq x y z
N MET A 1 20.17 -5.64 16.12
CA MET A 1 18.79 -5.51 15.60
C MET A 1 18.28 -6.91 15.30
N LYS A 2 17.04 -7.25 15.68
CA LYS A 2 16.46 -8.56 15.32
C LYS A 2 16.13 -8.55 13.82
N THR A 3 16.48 -9.61 13.10
CA THR A 3 16.13 -9.75 11.68
C THR A 3 14.61 -9.94 11.57
N PRO A 4 13.90 -9.14 10.74
CA PRO A 4 12.48 -9.33 10.55
C PRO A 4 12.19 -10.64 9.80
N PRO A 5 11.04 -11.29 10.06
CA PRO A 5 10.60 -12.47 9.32
C PRO A 5 10.45 -12.19 7.82
N ASP A 6 10.72 -13.20 6.97
CA ASP A 6 10.61 -13.07 5.50
C ASP A 6 9.21 -12.60 5.05
N HIS A 7 8.16 -13.04 5.72
CA HIS A 7 6.78 -12.61 5.45
C HIS A 7 6.57 -11.11 5.67
N TYR A 8 7.21 -10.52 6.69
CA TYR A 8 7.15 -9.09 6.92
C TYR A 8 7.87 -8.31 5.80
N LEU A 9 9.02 -8.81 5.33
CA LEU A 9 9.73 -8.19 4.21
C LEU A 9 8.90 -8.22 2.92
N ALA A 10 8.21 -9.32 2.65
CA ALA A 10 7.30 -9.43 1.51
C ALA A 10 6.11 -8.45 1.61
N LEU A 11 5.51 -8.30 2.80
CA LEU A 11 4.49 -7.28 3.06
C LEU A 11 5.01 -5.86 2.81
N VAL A 12 6.22 -5.55 3.31
CA VAL A 12 6.85 -4.24 3.08
C VAL A 12 7.05 -3.99 1.59
N LYS A 13 7.53 -4.99 0.84
CA LYS A 13 7.73 -4.86 -0.60
C LYS A 13 6.40 -4.60 -1.33
N LYS A 14 5.36 -5.37 -1.03
CA LYS A 14 4.00 -5.14 -1.57
C LYS A 14 3.49 -3.74 -1.25
N GLY A 15 3.72 -3.27 -0.02
CA GLY A 15 3.37 -1.93 0.41
C GLY A 15 4.11 -0.84 -0.37
N GLN A 16 5.41 -1.00 -0.61
CA GLN A 16 6.21 -0.06 -1.42
C GLN A 16 5.68 0.04 -2.85
N ASP A 17 5.27 -1.07 -3.46
CA ASP A 17 4.71 -1.07 -4.80
C ASP A 17 3.37 -0.29 -4.86
N ILE A 18 2.48 -0.52 -3.88
CA ILE A 18 1.23 0.25 -3.73
C ILE A 18 1.51 1.74 -3.53
N TYR A 19 2.44 2.08 -2.64
CA TYR A 19 2.81 3.48 -2.36
C TYR A 19 3.47 4.17 -3.55
N THR A 20 4.21 3.43 -4.38
CA THR A 20 4.77 3.94 -5.62
C THR A 20 3.64 4.40 -6.56
N LEU A 21 2.62 3.58 -6.74
CA LEU A 21 1.45 3.96 -7.55
C LEU A 21 0.72 5.20 -6.98
N LYS A 22 0.51 5.25 -5.66
CA LYS A 22 -0.07 6.42 -4.97
C LYS A 22 0.77 7.69 -5.16
N SER A 23 2.10 7.55 -5.13
CA SER A 23 3.02 8.67 -5.34
C SER A 23 2.93 9.22 -6.76
N ILE A 24 2.76 8.34 -7.76
CA ILE A 24 2.53 8.74 -9.16
C ILE A 24 1.19 9.47 -9.28
N SER A 25 0.11 8.94 -8.68
CA SER A 25 -1.21 9.62 -8.66
C SER A 25 -1.12 11.01 -8.04
N THR A 26 -0.35 11.15 -6.95
CA THR A 26 -0.10 12.43 -6.27
C THR A 26 0.66 13.41 -7.16
N LEU A 27 1.72 12.96 -7.84
CA LEU A 27 2.48 13.79 -8.79
C LEU A 27 1.60 14.27 -9.94
N LEU A 28 0.75 13.40 -10.49
CA LEU A 28 -0.20 13.77 -11.54
C LEU A 28 -1.27 14.75 -11.04
N GLY A 29 -1.67 14.65 -9.77
CA GLY A 29 -2.54 15.61 -9.12
C GLY A 29 -1.88 16.99 -9.02
N TRP A 30 -0.65 17.06 -8.55
CA TRP A 30 0.11 18.31 -8.50
C TRP A 30 0.32 18.92 -9.89
N ASP A 31 0.71 18.12 -10.88
CA ASP A 31 0.91 18.60 -12.26
C ASP A 31 -0.40 19.16 -12.85
N GLN A 32 -1.55 18.54 -12.53
CA GLN A 32 -2.87 18.97 -13.00
C GLN A 32 -3.16 20.42 -12.58
N GLU A 33 -2.77 20.78 -11.36
CA GLU A 33 -3.05 22.09 -10.75
C GLU A 33 -1.99 23.15 -11.08
N THR A 34 -0.82 22.74 -11.58
CA THR A 34 0.34 23.65 -11.74
C THR A 34 0.81 23.85 -13.17
N TYR A 35 0.96 22.77 -13.94
CA TYR A 35 1.59 22.82 -15.27
C TYR A 35 0.69 22.30 -16.39
N MET A 36 -0.31 21.48 -16.08
CA MET A 36 -1.14 20.83 -17.10
C MET A 36 -1.90 21.87 -17.95
N PRO A 37 -1.82 21.80 -19.29
CA PRO A 37 -2.62 22.66 -20.14
C PRO A 37 -4.11 22.31 -20.03
N GLN A 38 -5.00 23.29 -20.16
CA GLN A 38 -6.46 23.11 -20.00
C GLN A 38 -7.04 21.96 -20.83
N LYS A 39 -6.57 21.77 -22.07
CA LYS A 39 -7.04 20.71 -22.96
C LYS A 39 -6.59 19.30 -22.53
N GLY A 40 -5.69 19.19 -21.55
CA GLY A 40 -5.19 17.92 -21.01
C GLY A 40 -6.12 17.24 -20.00
N LEU A 41 -7.15 17.94 -19.49
CA LEU A 41 -8.00 17.47 -18.40
C LEU A 41 -8.65 16.10 -18.66
N GLY A 42 -9.13 15.86 -19.89
CA GLY A 42 -9.75 14.58 -20.26
C GLY A 42 -8.79 13.40 -20.13
N LEU A 43 -7.59 13.51 -20.71
CA LEU A 43 -6.57 12.45 -20.63
C LEU A 43 -6.04 12.28 -19.19
N ARG A 44 -5.84 13.37 -18.45
CA ARG A 44 -5.44 13.31 -17.04
C ARG A 44 -6.46 12.59 -16.18
N SER A 45 -7.75 12.80 -16.43
CA SER A 45 -8.83 12.11 -15.71
C SER A 45 -8.77 10.59 -15.94
N LEU A 46 -8.53 10.15 -17.17
CA LEU A 46 -8.34 8.73 -17.49
C LEU A 46 -7.10 8.12 -16.83
N GLN A 47 -5.97 8.86 -16.81
CA GLN A 47 -4.75 8.43 -16.12
C GLN A 47 -4.99 8.21 -14.63
N LYS A 48 -5.63 9.18 -13.96
CA LYS A 48 -5.98 9.07 -12.54
C LYS A 48 -6.96 7.92 -12.29
N GLN A 49 -8.02 7.80 -13.09
CA GLN A 49 -8.97 6.69 -12.97
C GLN A 49 -8.28 5.32 -13.07
N TYR A 50 -7.37 5.15 -14.02
CA TYR A 50 -6.62 3.91 -14.20
C TYR A 50 -5.74 3.60 -12.99
N LEU A 51 -4.99 4.60 -12.50
CA LEU A 51 -4.15 4.43 -11.31
C LEU A 51 -4.97 4.11 -10.07
N GLU A 52 -6.07 4.82 -9.81
CA GLU A 52 -6.94 4.55 -8.65
C GLU A 52 -7.56 3.14 -8.73
N SER A 53 -7.95 2.69 -9.93
CA SER A 53 -8.45 1.32 -10.13
C SER A 53 -7.37 0.28 -9.82
N LEU A 54 -6.13 0.52 -10.24
CA LEU A 54 -5.00 -0.36 -9.97
C LEU A 54 -4.63 -0.36 -8.48
N ILE A 55 -4.55 0.81 -7.85
CA ILE A 55 -4.27 0.96 -6.41
C ILE A 55 -5.34 0.23 -5.60
N HIS A 56 -6.63 0.44 -5.93
CA HIS A 56 -7.72 -0.24 -5.27
C HIS A 56 -7.59 -1.75 -5.39
N LYS A 57 -7.35 -2.26 -6.61
CA LYS A 57 -7.13 -3.69 -6.86
C LYS A 57 -5.99 -4.27 -6.04
N GLU A 58 -4.86 -3.57 -5.95
CA GLU A 58 -3.70 -4.05 -5.17
C GLU A 58 -3.98 -4.06 -3.67
N VAL A 59 -4.66 -3.03 -3.16
CA VAL A 59 -5.03 -2.90 -1.74
C VAL A 59 -6.09 -3.92 -1.32
N THR A 60 -7.02 -4.29 -2.21
CA THR A 60 -8.06 -5.29 -1.94
C THR A 60 -7.69 -6.69 -2.43
N SER A 61 -6.45 -6.89 -2.88
CA SER A 61 -6.01 -8.18 -3.41
C SER A 61 -5.90 -9.25 -2.33
N GLU A 62 -6.30 -10.48 -2.68
CA GLU A 62 -6.03 -11.68 -1.86
C GLU A 62 -4.53 -11.80 -1.54
N SER A 63 -3.65 -11.41 -2.48
CA SER A 63 -2.20 -11.43 -2.26
C SER A 63 -1.73 -10.55 -1.09
N LEU A 64 -2.39 -9.42 -0.82
CA LEU A 64 -2.07 -8.61 0.36
C LEU A 64 -2.61 -9.26 1.64
N GLN A 65 -3.80 -9.85 1.57
CA GLN A 65 -4.41 -10.59 2.67
C GLN A 65 -3.56 -11.80 3.07
N ASP A 66 -3.03 -12.55 2.10
CA ASP A 66 -2.16 -13.70 2.31
C ASP A 66 -0.85 -13.31 3.02
N LEU A 67 -0.34 -12.11 2.75
CA LEU A 67 0.85 -11.57 3.43
C LEU A 67 0.53 -11.08 4.86
N LEU A 68 -0.69 -10.64 5.13
CA LEU A 68 -1.13 -10.16 6.45
C LEU A 68 -1.52 -11.30 7.39
N SER A 69 -2.22 -12.32 6.89
CA SER A 69 -2.79 -13.40 7.70
C SER A 69 -1.81 -14.14 8.64
N PRO A 70 -0.50 -14.32 8.30
CA PRO A 70 0.46 -14.95 9.21
C PRO A 70 0.95 -14.00 10.32
N LEU A 71 0.81 -12.69 10.12
CA LEU A 71 1.32 -11.64 11.01
C LEU A 71 0.23 -11.11 11.96
N ILE A 72 -1.03 -11.12 11.53
CA ILE A 72 -2.16 -10.57 12.28
C ILE A 72 -3.43 -11.38 12.02
N HIS A 73 -4.19 -11.63 13.08
CA HIS A 73 -5.54 -12.19 12.96
C HIS A 73 -6.47 -11.18 12.29
N LEU A 74 -6.87 -11.46 11.06
CA LEU A 74 -7.65 -10.54 10.22
C LEU A 74 -9.00 -10.13 10.82
N GLU A 75 -9.62 -10.97 11.64
CA GLU A 75 -10.91 -10.66 12.28
C GLU A 75 -10.75 -9.82 13.56
N THR A 76 -9.67 -10.03 14.31
CA THR A 76 -9.51 -9.45 15.65
C THR A 76 -8.50 -8.31 15.71
N GLY A 77 -7.69 -8.12 14.67
CA GLY A 77 -6.57 -7.16 14.65
C GLY A 77 -5.49 -7.47 15.69
N LYS A 78 -5.51 -8.66 16.29
CA LYS A 78 -4.49 -9.10 17.25
C LYS A 78 -3.30 -9.67 16.47
N LEU A 79 -2.12 -9.17 16.80
CA LEU A 79 -0.89 -9.69 16.21
C LEU A 79 -0.70 -11.14 16.61
N THR A 80 -0.36 -11.98 15.64
CA THR A 80 0.10 -13.34 15.91
C THR A 80 1.47 -13.23 16.57
N HIS A 81 1.81 -14.10 17.53
CA HIS A 81 3.10 -14.02 18.21
C HIS A 81 4.22 -14.40 17.25
N VAL A 82 4.82 -13.41 16.60
CA VAL A 82 5.96 -13.59 15.71
C VAL A 82 7.19 -13.01 16.39
N GLU A 83 8.09 -13.89 16.82
CA GLU A 83 9.39 -13.50 17.35
C GLU A 83 10.15 -12.67 16.30
N GLY A 84 10.85 -11.61 16.75
CA GLY A 84 11.69 -10.81 15.87
C GLY A 84 11.10 -9.46 15.41
N LEU A 85 9.80 -9.22 15.61
CA LEU A 85 9.17 -7.94 15.24
C LEU A 85 9.43 -6.81 16.25
N SER A 86 9.87 -5.65 15.78
CA SER A 86 9.97 -4.42 16.58
C SER A 86 8.60 -3.76 16.81
N LEU A 87 8.49 -2.83 17.78
CA LEU A 87 7.25 -2.09 18.03
C LEU A 87 6.76 -1.31 16.80
N GLU A 88 7.69 -0.76 16.01
CA GLU A 88 7.37 -0.05 14.76
C GLU A 88 6.78 -0.98 13.71
N GLN A 89 7.35 -2.18 13.55
CA GLN A 89 6.89 -3.18 12.60
C GLN A 89 5.50 -3.71 12.99
N GLN A 90 5.28 -3.92 14.30
CA GLN A 90 3.97 -4.27 14.85
C GLN A 90 2.91 -3.17 14.59
N GLY A 91 3.31 -1.90 14.73
CA GLY A 91 2.48 -0.75 14.38
C GLY A 91 2.13 -0.72 12.89
N ALA A 92 3.12 -0.95 12.02
CA ALA A 92 2.93 -0.98 10.57
C ALA A 92 1.94 -2.08 10.15
N ILE A 93 2.06 -3.30 10.70
CA ILE A 93 1.13 -4.41 10.42
C ILE A 93 -0.32 -4.02 10.79
N LYS A 94 -0.50 -3.40 11.97
CA LYS A 94 -1.83 -2.92 12.40
C LYS A 94 -2.39 -1.82 11.51
N LEU A 95 -1.54 -0.97 10.92
CA LEU A 95 -1.96 0.05 9.98
C LEU A 95 -2.39 -0.55 8.64
N TRP A 96 -1.68 -1.57 8.15
CA TRP A 96 -2.03 -2.28 6.91
C TRP A 96 -3.30 -3.13 7.02
N HIS A 97 -3.67 -3.55 8.23
CA HIS A 97 -4.90 -4.30 8.49
C HIS A 97 -6.17 -3.42 8.54
N LYS A 98 -6.03 -2.14 8.91
CA LYS A 98 -7.15 -1.19 9.02
C LYS A 98 -7.61 -0.67 7.67
#